data_AF-A0A0F4YMN3-F1
#
_entry.id   AF-A0A0F4YMN3-F1
#
_cell.length_a   1.000
_cell.length_b   1.000
_cell.length_c   1.000
_cell.angle_alpha   90.00
_cell.angle_beta   90.00
_cell.angle_gamma   90.00
#
_symmetry.space_group_name_H-M   'P 1'
#
loop_
_entity.id
_entity.type
_entity.pdbx_description
1 polymer ?
#
loop_
_entity_poly.entity_id
_entity_poly.type
_entity_poly.pdbx_seq_one_letter_code
_entity_poly.pdbx_strand_id
1 'polypeptide(L)'
;MALNLEKQLVFYGAYHHNPASNSPTLISLPDFLQIQNLPPNLGTIVAFVYAFGYLLLEPVAGAILAPLLIAGTAFMNHLTSTYGTTATYWAAGLHVVSWLAQFLGHGRFERRAPALLDNLVQALFLAPLFVWMEFLFFLGYRPELKARLDQAVEKEIAKFKKG
;
A
#
# COMPACT_ATOMS: atom_id res chain seq x y z
N MET A 1 44.59 11.36 5.63
CA MET A 1 43.27 11.99 5.88
C MET A 1 42.75 11.41 7.20
N ALA A 2 42.68 12.22 8.25
CA ALA A 2 42.42 11.70 9.61
C ALA A 2 40.95 11.29 9.79
N LEU A 3 40.72 10.17 10.48
CA LEU A 3 39.41 9.69 10.94
C LEU A 3 38.86 10.67 12.00
N ASN A 4 38.15 11.71 11.56
CA ASN A 4 37.45 12.63 12.45
C ASN A 4 36.05 12.05 12.75
N LEU A 5 35.92 11.47 13.94
CA LEU A 5 34.70 10.81 14.40
C LEU A 5 33.50 11.76 14.40
N GLU A 6 33.68 13.02 14.82
CA GLU A 6 32.61 14.01 14.83
C GLU A 6 32.09 14.31 13.42
N LYS A 7 32.98 14.47 12.43
CA LYS A 7 32.59 14.63 11.02
C LYS A 7 31.85 13.41 10.49
N GLN A 8 32.26 12.21 10.88
CA GLN A 8 31.58 10.97 10.48
C GLN A 8 30.21 10.82 11.15
N LEU A 9 30.09 11.15 12.44
CA LEU A 9 28.83 11.11 13.19
C LEU A 9 27.87 12.24 12.79
N VAL A 10 28.37 13.42 12.43
CA VAL A 10 27.57 14.52 11.87
C VAL A 10 27.09 14.17 10.47
N PHE A 11 27.95 13.59 9.62
CA PHE A 11 27.55 13.09 8.30
C PHE A 11 26.50 11.99 8.41
N TYR A 12 26.75 10.98 9.25
CA TYR A 12 25.82 9.87 9.49
C TYR A 12 24.52 10.36 10.16
N GLY A 13 24.64 11.22 11.17
CA GLY A 13 23.53 11.85 11.88
C GLY A 13 22.66 12.70 10.96
N ALA A 14 23.26 13.50 10.07
CA ALA A 14 22.52 14.25 9.05
C ALA A 14 21.81 13.33 8.04
N TYR A 15 22.41 12.19 7.70
CA TYR A 15 21.82 11.18 6.82
C TYR A 15 20.62 10.45 7.46
N HIS A 16 20.60 10.36 8.80
CA HIS A 16 19.54 9.71 9.58
C HIS A 16 18.67 10.70 10.39
N HIS A 17 18.82 12.01 10.20
CA HIS A 17 18.14 13.04 11.00
C HIS A 17 16.63 13.14 10.71
N ASN A 18 16.14 12.46 9.67
CA ASN A 18 14.73 12.45 9.35
C ASN A 18 14.04 11.23 10.02
N PRO A 19 13.37 11.40 11.18
CA PRO A 19 12.67 10.32 11.87
C PRO A 19 11.39 9.85 11.14
N ALA A 20 11.03 10.49 10.03
CA ALA A 20 9.77 10.24 9.36
C ALA A 20 9.91 9.09 8.37
N SER A 21 9.45 7.89 8.77
CA SER A 21 8.94 6.69 8.05
C SER A 21 9.42 6.32 6.63
N ASN A 22 10.43 6.97 6.07
CA ASN A 22 10.98 6.71 4.75
C ASN A 22 12.23 5.88 4.95
N SER A 23 12.11 4.57 4.75
CA SER A 23 13.27 3.69 4.73
C SER A 23 14.31 4.21 3.73
N PRO A 24 15.60 4.18 4.07
CA PRO A 24 16.64 4.44 3.08
C PRO A 24 16.59 3.39 1.96
N THR A 25 17.38 3.60 0.91
CA THR A 25 17.66 2.56 -0.07
C THR A 25 18.19 1.31 0.64
N LEU A 26 17.47 0.19 0.53
CA LEU A 26 17.79 -1.04 1.24
C LEU A 26 18.69 -1.97 0.41
N ILE A 27 18.67 -1.82 -0.91
CA ILE A 27 19.43 -2.65 -1.85
C ILE A 27 20.25 -1.73 -2.74
N SER A 28 21.58 -1.88 -2.76
CA SER A 28 22.44 -1.14 -3.68
C SER A 28 22.39 -1.78 -5.07
N LEU A 29 21.84 -1.07 -6.05
CA LEU A 29 21.78 -1.51 -7.43
C LEU A 29 22.88 -0.85 -8.28
N PRO A 30 23.46 -1.56 -9.27
CA PRO A 30 24.28 -0.95 -10.31
C PRO A 30 23.56 0.22 -11.00
N ASP A 31 24.30 1.24 -11.44
CA ASP A 31 23.73 2.48 -11.97
C ASP A 31 22.74 2.24 -13.13
N PHE A 32 22.97 1.24 -13.97
CA PHE A 32 22.09 0.90 -15.09
C PHE A 32 20.74 0.27 -14.68
N LEU A 33 20.59 -0.17 -13.44
CA LEU A 33 19.32 -0.68 -12.88
C LEU A 33 18.62 0.36 -11.99
N GLN A 34 19.21 1.52 -11.77
CA GLN A 34 18.59 2.57 -10.97
C GLN A 34 17.53 3.29 -11.81
N ILE A 35 16.30 3.29 -11.28
CA ILE A 35 15.17 3.99 -11.89
C ILE A 35 14.90 5.26 -11.08
N GLN A 36 14.76 6.39 -11.78
CA GLN A 36 14.48 7.68 -11.15
C GLN A 36 13.21 7.58 -10.28
N ASN A 37 13.29 8.09 -9.06
CA ASN A 37 12.20 8.07 -8.07
C ASN A 37 11.72 6.66 -7.67
N LEU A 38 12.40 5.59 -8.06
CA LEU A 38 12.11 4.23 -7.61
C LEU A 38 13.37 3.60 -6.97
N PRO A 39 13.97 4.25 -5.95
CA PRO A 39 15.03 3.59 -5.19
C PRO A 39 14.44 2.32 -4.54
N PRO A 40 15.20 1.22 -4.42
CA PRO A 40 14.75 -0.01 -3.76
C PRO A 40 14.74 0.17 -2.23
N ASN A 41 13.90 1.09 -1.78
CA ASN A 41 13.51 1.28 -0.39
C ASN A 41 12.31 0.37 -0.06
N LEU A 42 11.89 0.34 1.20
CA LEU A 42 10.77 -0.49 1.66
C LEU A 42 9.48 -0.22 0.88
N GLY A 43 9.16 1.05 0.62
CA GLY A 43 7.95 1.44 -0.12
C GLY A 43 7.93 0.88 -1.54
N THR A 44 9.04 1.02 -2.27
CA THR A 44 9.22 0.44 -3.61
C THR A 44 9.10 -1.07 -3.58
N ILE A 45 9.78 -1.75 -2.64
CA ILE A 45 9.72 -3.21 -2.53
C ILE A 45 8.28 -3.68 -2.28
N VAL A 46 7.57 -3.06 -1.34
CA VAL A 46 6.17 -3.39 -1.04
C VAL A 46 5.29 -3.14 -2.27
N ALA A 47 5.48 -2.04 -3.00
CA ALA A 47 4.72 -1.76 -4.22
C ALA A 47 4.92 -2.84 -5.29
N PHE A 48 6.15 -3.34 -5.48
CA PHE A 48 6.41 -4.45 -6.40
C PHE A 48 5.80 -5.77 -5.92
N VAL A 49 5.84 -6.07 -4.62
CA VAL A 49 5.18 -7.26 -4.04
C VAL A 49 3.67 -7.20 -4.29
N TYR A 50 3.04 -6.05 -4.06
CA TYR A 50 1.62 -5.84 -4.34
C TYR A 50 1.30 -5.96 -5.84
N ALA A 51 2.05 -5.26 -6.69
CA ALA A 51 1.84 -5.29 -8.14
C ALA A 51 1.98 -6.71 -8.71
N PHE A 52 3.04 -7.43 -8.32
CA PHE A 52 3.26 -8.80 -8.79
C PHE A 52 2.20 -9.76 -8.22
N GLY A 53 1.92 -9.67 -6.92
CA GLY A 53 0.92 -10.53 -6.31
C GLY A 53 -0.50 -10.32 -6.86
N TYR A 54 -0.87 -9.08 -7.20
CA TYR A 54 -2.15 -8.79 -7.85
C TYR A 54 -2.20 -9.27 -9.29
N LEU A 55 -1.09 -9.15 -10.03
CA LEU A 55 -0.97 -9.74 -11.36
C LEU A 55 -1.13 -11.27 -11.32
N LEU A 56 -0.62 -11.94 -10.30
CA LEU A 56 -0.81 -13.39 -10.13
C LEU A 56 -2.26 -13.76 -9.78
N LEU A 57 -2.94 -12.94 -8.97
CA LEU A 57 -4.32 -13.20 -8.55
C LEU A 57 -5.35 -12.93 -9.65
N GLU A 58 -5.20 -11.81 -10.35
CA GLU A 58 -6.09 -11.40 -11.43
C GLU A 58 -5.23 -10.71 -12.50
N PRO A 59 -4.81 -11.43 -13.55
CA PRO A 59 -3.83 -10.91 -14.51
C PRO A 59 -4.24 -9.63 -15.22
N VAL A 60 -5.53 -9.43 -15.52
CA VAL A 60 -5.98 -8.26 -16.28
C VAL A 60 -6.16 -7.06 -15.34
N ALA A 61 -6.90 -7.22 -14.26
CA ALA A 61 -7.10 -6.20 -13.25
C ALA A 61 -5.78 -5.81 -12.57
N GLY A 62 -4.94 -6.80 -12.26
CA GLY A 62 -3.59 -6.62 -11.73
C GLY A 62 -2.67 -5.92 -12.70
N ALA A 63 -2.69 -6.24 -14.01
CA ALA A 63 -1.90 -5.52 -15.00
C ALA A 63 -2.31 -4.05 -15.15
N ILE A 64 -3.59 -3.71 -14.97
CA ILE A 64 -4.05 -2.32 -14.99
C ILE A 64 -3.66 -1.60 -13.69
N LEU A 65 -3.73 -2.27 -12.54
CA LEU A 65 -3.41 -1.68 -11.25
C LEU A 65 -1.90 -1.50 -11.01
N ALA A 66 -1.08 -2.42 -11.51
CA ALA A 66 0.37 -2.41 -11.36
C ALA A 66 1.02 -1.06 -11.74
N PRO A 67 0.80 -0.48 -12.93
CA PRO A 67 1.39 0.82 -13.28
C PRO A 67 0.90 1.95 -12.36
N LEU A 68 -0.34 1.90 -11.86
CA LEU A 68 -0.85 2.89 -10.92
C LEU A 68 -0.14 2.80 -9.57
N LEU A 69 0.11 1.58 -9.07
CA LEU A 69 0.86 1.36 -7.84
C LEU A 69 2.30 1.85 -7.99
N ILE A 70 3.00 1.43 -9.06
CA ILE A 70 4.40 1.80 -9.28
C ILE A 70 4.55 3.31 -9.53
N ALA A 71 3.67 3.91 -10.34
CA ALA A 71 3.68 5.36 -10.58
C ALA A 71 3.34 6.14 -9.31
N GLY A 72 2.36 5.68 -8.52
CA GLY A 72 2.03 6.27 -7.22
C GLY A 72 3.21 6.23 -6.24
N THR A 73 3.92 5.10 -6.18
CA THR A 73 5.13 4.97 -5.36
C THR A 73 6.25 5.88 -5.86
N ALA A 74 6.49 5.96 -7.17
CA ALA A 74 7.46 6.87 -7.76
C ALA A 74 7.13 8.33 -7.41
N PHE A 75 5.86 8.71 -7.52
CA PHE A 75 5.39 10.03 -7.15
C PHE A 75 5.60 10.32 -5.66
N MET A 76 5.29 9.37 -4.78
CA MET A 76 5.52 9.54 -3.33
C MET A 76 7.01 9.66 -2.99
N ASN A 77 7.89 8.86 -3.62
CA ASN A 77 9.34 9.01 -3.46
C ASN A 77 9.82 10.38 -3.95
N HIS A 78 9.27 10.88 -5.06
CA HIS A 78 9.56 12.23 -5.54
C HIS A 78 9.13 13.29 -4.51
N LEU A 79 7.89 13.23 -4.00
CA LEU A 79 7.40 14.16 -2.97
C LEU A 79 8.26 14.13 -1.71
N THR A 80 8.64 12.94 -1.25
CA THR A 80 9.54 12.77 -0.11
C THR A 80 10.91 13.40 -0.38
N SER A 81 11.47 13.22 -1.58
CA SER A 81 12.76 13.82 -1.95
C SER A 81 12.70 15.36 -2.04
N THR A 82 11.57 15.90 -2.48
CA THR A 82 11.37 17.34 -2.69
C THR A 82 11.01 18.08 -1.40
N TYR A 83 10.16 17.48 -0.55
CA TYR A 83 9.56 18.15 0.60
C TYR A 83 9.95 17.54 1.97
N GLY A 84 10.74 16.47 1.98
CA GLY A 84 11.25 15.84 3.20
C GLY A 84 10.14 15.40 4.15
N THR A 85 10.30 15.71 5.44
CA THR A 85 9.35 15.38 6.52
C THR A 85 7.93 15.87 6.27
N THR A 86 7.76 17.00 5.58
CA THR A 86 6.45 17.58 5.30
C THR A 86 5.58 16.63 4.49
N ALA A 87 6.14 15.97 3.46
CA ALA A 87 5.41 14.97 2.69
C ALA A 87 4.97 13.79 3.55
N THR A 88 5.82 13.36 4.48
CA THR A 88 5.51 12.27 5.41
C THR A 88 4.44 12.66 6.42
N TYR A 89 4.41 13.90 6.91
CA TYR A 89 3.34 14.35 7.80
C TYR A 89 1.98 14.36 7.11
N TRP A 90 1.91 14.81 5.86
CA TRP A 90 0.68 14.73 5.07
C TRP A 90 0.27 13.29 4.80
N ALA A 91 1.21 12.42 4.43
CA ALA A 91 0.93 11.00 4.22
C ALA A 91 0.45 10.31 5.51
N ALA A 92 1.07 10.59 6.65
CA ALA A 92 0.66 10.06 7.95
C ALA A 92 -0.72 10.59 8.38
N GLY A 93 -0.99 11.88 8.18
CA GLY A 93 -2.30 12.48 8.45
C GLY A 93 -3.40 11.84 7.61
N LEU A 94 -3.17 11.68 6.30
CA LEU A 94 -4.10 10.99 5.41
C LEU A 94 -4.32 9.54 5.86
N HIS A 95 -3.24 8.82 6.19
CA HIS A 95 -3.31 7.44 6.68
C HIS A 95 -4.19 7.33 7.92
N VAL A 96 -3.95 8.15 8.95
CA VAL A 96 -4.74 8.17 10.19
C VAL A 96 -6.21 8.47 9.90
N VAL A 97 -6.50 9.47 9.07
CA VAL A 97 -7.88 9.81 8.70
C VAL A 97 -8.57 8.65 7.96
N SER A 98 -7.89 8.00 7.02
CA SER A 98 -8.41 6.83 6.31
C SER A 98 -8.71 5.66 7.25
N TRP A 99 -7.84 5.41 8.23
CA TRP A 99 -8.05 4.38 9.25
C TRP A 99 -9.22 4.69 10.17
N LEU A 100 -9.34 5.95 10.63
CA LEU A 100 -10.50 6.37 11.42
C LEU A 100 -11.81 6.19 10.65
N ALA A 101 -11.82 6.57 9.36
CA ALA A 101 -12.97 6.35 8.50
C ALA A 101 -13.31 4.86 8.34
N GLN A 102 -12.30 4.00 8.14
CA GLN A 102 -12.49 2.55 8.02
C GLN A 102 -13.07 1.93 9.30
N PHE A 103 -12.49 2.26 10.46
CA PHE A 103 -13.00 1.76 11.74
C PHE A 103 -14.39 2.29 12.07
N LEU A 104 -14.69 3.55 11.76
CA LEU A 104 -16.03 4.10 11.90
C LEU A 104 -17.03 3.39 10.98
N GLY A 105 -16.63 3.11 9.74
CA GLY A 105 -17.36 2.28 8.78
C GLY A 105 -17.80 0.95 9.39
N HIS A 106 -16.82 0.13 9.78
CA HIS A 106 -17.07 -1.20 10.35
C HIS A 106 -17.86 -1.15 11.66
N GLY A 107 -17.46 -0.26 12.58
CA GLY A 107 -18.06 -0.19 13.91
C GLY A 107 -19.49 0.35 13.90
N ARG A 108 -19.73 1.48 13.22
CA ARG A 108 -21.02 2.18 13.29
C ARG A 108 -22.02 1.75 12.22
N PHE A 109 -21.57 1.49 11.00
CA PHE A 109 -22.47 1.22 9.87
C PHE A 109 -22.65 -0.27 9.64
N GLU A 110 -21.56 -1.04 9.67
CA GLU A 110 -21.63 -2.49 9.46
C GLU A 110 -21.94 -3.26 10.75
N ARG A 111 -21.70 -2.64 11.92
CA ARG A 111 -21.80 -3.27 13.24
C ARG A 111 -21.00 -4.58 13.32
N ARG A 112 -19.84 -4.61 12.66
CA ARG A 112 -18.96 -5.77 12.57
C ARG A 112 -17.55 -5.42 13.04
N ALA A 113 -16.85 -6.43 13.54
CA ALA A 113 -15.43 -6.31 13.81
C ALA A 113 -14.67 -6.08 12.48
N PRO A 114 -13.62 -5.26 12.46
CA PRO A 114 -12.80 -5.10 11.27
C PRO A 114 -12.08 -6.42 10.95
N ALA A 115 -12.08 -6.81 9.68
CA ALA A 115 -11.50 -8.08 9.20
C ALA A 115 -9.99 -8.26 9.53
N LEU A 116 -9.32 -7.16 9.89
CA LEU A 116 -7.95 -7.14 10.39
C LEU A 116 -7.77 -7.98 11.67
N LEU A 117 -8.82 -8.12 12.48
CA LEU A 117 -8.80 -8.94 13.70
C LEU A 117 -8.91 -10.43 13.39
N ASP A 118 -9.42 -10.81 12.21
CA ASP A 118 -9.62 -12.20 11.81
C ASP A 118 -8.40 -12.73 11.05
N ASN A 119 -7.90 -11.98 10.06
CA ASN A 119 -6.73 -12.34 9.27
C ASN A 119 -6.03 -11.08 8.73
N LEU A 120 -4.97 -10.65 9.41
CA LEU A 120 -4.21 -9.45 9.07
C LEU A 120 -3.65 -9.46 7.65
N VAL A 121 -3.11 -10.60 7.20
CA VAL A 121 -2.52 -10.71 5.86
C VAL A 121 -3.58 -10.58 4.79
N GLN A 122 -4.70 -11.29 4.93
CA GLN A 122 -5.83 -11.17 4.01
C GLN A 122 -6.40 -9.75 4.01
N ALA A 123 -6.57 -9.14 5.17
CA ALA A 123 -7.12 -7.79 5.29
C ALA A 123 -6.20 -6.73 4.67
N LEU A 124 -4.89 -6.78 4.87
CA LEU A 124 -3.98 -5.78 4.31
C LEU A 124 -3.65 -6.03 2.83
N PHE A 125 -3.51 -7.29 2.43
CA PHE A 125 -3.11 -7.64 1.08
C PHE A 125 -4.29 -7.72 0.11
N LEU A 126 -5.41 -8.36 0.48
CA LEU A 126 -6.53 -8.55 -0.45
C LEU A 126 -7.51 -7.38 -0.46
N ALA A 127 -7.63 -6.58 0.61
CA ALA A 127 -8.62 -5.49 0.62
C ALA A 127 -8.41 -4.44 -0.49
N PRO A 128 -7.18 -3.99 -0.83
CA PRO A 128 -7.01 -3.04 -1.92
C PRO A 128 -7.40 -3.65 -3.28
N LEU A 129 -7.07 -4.92 -3.51
CA LEU A 129 -7.51 -5.62 -4.72
C LEU A 129 -9.04 -5.79 -4.75
N PHE A 130 -9.68 -6.06 -3.62
CA PHE A 130 -11.13 -6.15 -3.51
C PHE A 130 -11.80 -4.83 -3.93
N VAL A 131 -11.35 -3.69 -3.39
CA VAL A 131 -11.89 -2.37 -3.76
C VAL A 131 -11.66 -2.07 -5.25
N TRP A 132 -10.49 -2.43 -5.77
CA TRP A 132 -10.19 -2.29 -7.20
C TRP A 132 -11.11 -3.14 -8.08
N MET A 133 -11.39 -4.38 -7.68
CA MET A 133 -12.30 -5.28 -8.39
C MET A 133 -13.74 -4.77 -8.37
N GLU A 134 -14.23 -4.26 -7.24
CA GLU A 134 -15.55 -3.63 -7.15
C GLU A 134 -15.68 -2.44 -8.12
N PHE A 135 -14.64 -1.61 -8.22
CA PHE A 135 -14.61 -0.52 -9.20
C PHE A 135 -14.65 -1.03 -10.64
N LEU A 136 -13.87 -2.06 -10.98
CA LEU A 136 -13.91 -2.66 -12.32
C LEU A 136 -15.26 -3.32 -12.63
N PHE A 137 -15.84 -4.00 -11.65
CA PHE A 137 -17.18 -4.61 -11.75
C PHE A 137 -18.26 -3.55 -12.00
N PHE A 138 -18.17 -2.40 -11.34
CA PHE A 138 -19.02 -1.24 -11.63
C PHE A 138 -18.88 -0.76 -13.09
N LEU A 139 -17.68 -0.84 -13.66
CA LEU A 139 -17.43 -0.55 -15.09
C LEU A 139 -17.84 -1.70 -16.03
N GLY A 140 -18.43 -2.79 -15.52
CA GLY A 140 -18.90 -3.92 -16.33
C GLY A 140 -17.85 -5.01 -16.57
N TYR A 141 -16.73 -5.00 -15.85
CA TYR A 141 -15.73 -6.06 -15.93
C TYR A 141 -16.27 -7.38 -15.38
N ARG A 142 -16.10 -8.50 -16.12
CA ARG A 142 -16.48 -9.88 -15.73
C ARG A 142 -17.83 -10.00 -14.99
N PRO A 143 -18.96 -9.62 -15.62
CA PRO A 143 -20.28 -9.58 -14.97
C PRO A 143 -20.72 -10.95 -14.43
N GLU A 144 -20.36 -12.04 -15.11
CA GLU A 144 -20.64 -13.40 -14.65
C GLU A 144 -19.88 -13.79 -13.37
N LEU A 145 -18.65 -13.30 -13.20
CA LEU A 145 -17.88 -13.50 -11.97
C LEU A 145 -18.54 -12.73 -10.82
N LYS A 146 -18.87 -11.46 -11.05
CA LYS A 146 -19.57 -10.62 -10.07
C LYS A 146 -20.86 -11.29 -9.60
N ALA A 147 -21.69 -11.78 -10.52
CA ALA A 147 -22.95 -12.45 -10.19
C ALA A 147 -22.74 -13.69 -9.30
N ARG A 148 -21.71 -14.51 -9.58
CA ARG A 148 -21.38 -15.67 -8.73
C ARG A 148 -20.87 -15.27 -7.35
N LEU A 149 -20.07 -14.21 -7.27
CA LEU A 149 -19.56 -13.68 -6.01
C LEU A 149 -20.68 -13.10 -5.16
N ASP A 150 -21.57 -12.29 -5.74
CA ASP A 150 -22.74 -11.71 -5.05
C ASP A 150 -23.60 -12.82 -4.42
N GLN A 151 -23.93 -13.88 -5.19
CA GLN A 151 -24.67 -15.04 -4.68
C GLN A 151 -23.94 -15.77 -3.55
N ALA A 152 -22.61 -15.89 -3.61
CA ALA A 152 -21.82 -16.54 -2.56
C ALA A 152 -21.78 -15.68 -1.29
N VAL A 153 -21.60 -14.36 -1.44
CA VAL A 153 -21.59 -13.39 -0.34
C VAL A 153 -22.93 -13.38 0.39
N GLU A 154 -24.06 -13.41 -0.33
CA GLU A 154 -25.39 -13.51 0.30
C GLU A 154 -25.53 -14.77 1.17
N LYS A 155 -25.04 -15.91 0.68
CA LYS A 155 -25.04 -17.17 1.45
C LYS A 155 -24.20 -17.05 2.73
N GLU A 156 -23.02 -16.44 2.65
CA GLU A 156 -22.19 -16.20 3.84
C GLU A 156 -22.84 -15.21 4.82
N ILE A 157 -23.42 -14.10 4.34
CA ILE A 157 -24.16 -13.15 5.17
C ILE A 157 -25.33 -13.85 5.89
N ALA A 158 -26.04 -14.76 5.21
CA ALA A 158 -27.13 -15.51 5.82
C ALA A 158 -26.66 -16.44 6.94
N LYS A 159 -25.45 -17.01 6.87
CA LYS A 159 -24.87 -17.79 7.96
C LYS A 159 -24.61 -16.92 9.19
N PHE A 160 -24.03 -15.74 8.99
CA PHE A 160 -23.76 -14.79 10.09
C PHE A 160 -25.03 -14.27 10.78
N LYS A 161 -26.18 -14.23 10.10
CA LYS A 161 -27.44 -13.80 10.71
C LYS A 161 -28.17 -14.90 11.50
N LYS A 162 -27.76 -16.17 11.31
CA LYS A 162 -28.39 -17.32 11.95
C LYS A 162 -27.66 -17.82 13.21
N GLY A 163 -26.39 -17.43 13.39
CA GLY A 163 -25.62 -17.63 14.63
C GLY A 163 -25.69 -16.39 15.49
#